data_AF-A0A7I4YFJ6-F1
#
_entry.id   AF-A0A7I4YFJ6-F1
#
_cell.length_a   1.000
_cell.length_b   1.000
_cell.length_c   1.000
_cell.angle_alpha   90.00
_cell.angle_beta   90.00
_cell.angle_gamma   90.00
#
_symmetry.space_group_name_H-M   'P 1'
#
loop_
_entity.id
_entity.type
_entity.pdbx_description
1 polymer ?
#
loop_
_entity_poly.entity_id
_entity_poly.type
_entity_poly.pdbx_seq_one_letter_code
_entity_poly.pdbx_strand_id
1 'polypeptide(L)'
;NLDMAGKPWRLKPALYTTSLVYIAIQVAFLSFLCSYYGYGLSNLTRWTIDRLEEYEYTRGKLAWLGDAWKGARSSMKIQKRKATQDDIKIVDPEIKIDEEMQILSAEQLSFFDGSRPSRPVYLAILGRIYNVDKGKKHYGKGGGYHFFAGRDATRAFVSGDFTESGLVDTTDGLSHEDLLGIRDWISFYEKDYKLVGVLIGRYYDANGNPTLELRDVIARM
;
A
#
# COMPACT_ATOMS: atom_id res chain seq x y z
N ASN A 1 -36.05 55.50 -5.31
CA ASN A 1 -34.59 55.31 -5.42
C ASN A 1 -34.25 53.94 -4.87
N LEU A 2 -33.75 52.96 -5.61
CA LEU A 2 -33.26 52.89 -6.99
C LEU A 2 -33.49 51.45 -7.46
N ASP A 3 -34.05 51.35 -8.65
CA ASP A 3 -34.10 50.15 -9.47
C ASP A 3 -32.74 49.97 -10.17
N MET A 4 -32.45 48.75 -10.64
CA MET A 4 -31.30 48.34 -11.48
C MET A 4 -30.01 47.85 -10.76
N ALA A 5 -29.87 46.52 -10.62
CA ALA A 5 -28.57 45.85 -10.64
C ALA A 5 -28.68 44.54 -11.44
N GLY A 6 -27.93 44.48 -12.55
CA GLY A 6 -28.08 43.52 -13.63
C GLY A 6 -27.84 42.06 -13.24
N LYS A 7 -28.60 41.17 -13.89
CA LYS A 7 -28.43 39.72 -13.80
C LYS A 7 -27.05 39.35 -14.39
N PRO A 8 -26.15 38.68 -13.64
CA PRO A 8 -24.87 38.25 -14.18
C PRO A 8 -25.11 37.17 -15.24
N TRP A 9 -24.57 37.42 -16.43
CA TRP A 9 -24.54 36.59 -17.63
C TRP A 9 -24.63 35.08 -17.36
N ARG A 10 -25.84 34.53 -17.39
CA ARG A 10 -26.04 33.07 -17.46
C ARG A 10 -25.92 32.64 -18.91
N LEU A 11 -24.72 32.22 -19.30
CA LEU A 11 -24.49 31.54 -20.58
C LEU A 11 -25.35 30.26 -20.63
N LYS A 12 -26.07 30.05 -21.75
CA LYS A 12 -27.01 28.94 -21.92
C LYS A 12 -26.30 27.59 -21.69
N PRO A 13 -26.91 26.61 -21.00
CA PRO A 13 -26.24 25.36 -20.58
C PRO A 13 -25.62 24.55 -21.73
N ALA A 14 -26.17 24.64 -22.94
CA ALA A 14 -25.64 23.94 -24.12
C ALA A 14 -24.24 24.44 -24.57
N LEU A 15 -23.85 25.67 -24.22
CA LEU A 15 -22.52 26.20 -24.53
C LEU A 15 -21.44 25.67 -23.57
N TYR A 16 -21.82 25.34 -22.33
CA TYR A 16 -20.91 24.76 -21.34
C TYR A 16 -20.51 23.34 -21.72
N THR A 17 -21.48 22.52 -22.12
CA THR A 17 -21.23 21.13 -22.50
C THR A 17 -20.36 21.05 -23.74
N THR A 18 -20.61 21.89 -24.74
CA THR A 18 -19.83 21.90 -25.98
C THR A 18 -18.38 22.34 -25.74
N SER A 19 -18.18 23.38 -24.93
CA SER A 19 -16.84 23.85 -24.56
C SER A 19 -16.08 22.84 -23.70
N LEU A 20 -16.74 22.20 -22.74
CA LEU A 20 -16.14 21.15 -21.90
C LEU A 20 -15.76 19.91 -22.69
N VAL A 21 -16.62 19.48 -23.62
CA VAL A 21 -16.34 18.36 -24.52
C VAL A 21 -15.15 18.68 -25.41
N TYR A 22 -15.07 19.90 -25.94
CA TYR A 22 -13.93 20.32 -26.76
C TYR A 22 -12.61 20.32 -25.97
N ILE A 23 -12.62 20.83 -24.74
CA ILE A 23 -11.45 20.81 -23.85
C ILE A 23 -11.05 19.36 -23.53
N ALA A 24 -12.01 18.49 -23.20
CA ALA A 24 -11.72 17.08 -22.89
C ALA A 24 -11.11 16.35 -24.10
N ILE A 25 -11.62 16.60 -25.31
CA ILE A 25 -11.07 16.04 -26.55
C ILE A 25 -9.65 16.57 -26.80
N GLN A 26 -9.40 17.87 -26.59
CA GLN A 26 -8.06 18.43 -26.76
C GLN A 26 -7.06 17.86 -25.76
N VAL A 27 -7.45 17.69 -24.48
CA VAL A 27 -6.59 17.08 -23.46
C VAL A 27 -6.30 15.61 -23.78
N ALA A 28 -7.29 14.86 -24.26
CA ALA A 28 -7.11 13.46 -24.67
C ALA A 28 -6.19 13.35 -25.90
N PHE A 29 -6.37 14.21 -26.91
CA PHE A 29 -5.56 14.22 -28.12
C PHE A 29 -4.10 14.62 -27.83
N LEU A 30 -3.88 15.63 -26.98
CA LEU A 30 -2.53 16.06 -26.59
C LEU A 30 -1.82 14.98 -25.75
N SER A 31 -2.56 14.29 -24.86
CA SER A 31 -2.05 13.16 -24.08
C SER A 31 -1.66 11.98 -24.99
N PHE A 32 -2.48 11.70 -26.01
CA PHE A 32 -2.19 10.69 -27.02
C PHE A 32 -0.93 11.03 -27.84
N LEU A 33 -0.79 12.27 -28.29
CA LEU A 33 0.41 12.72 -29.01
C LEU A 33 1.67 12.67 -28.13
N CYS A 34 1.58 13.09 -26.87
CA CYS A 34 2.73 13.00 -25.95
C CYS A 34 3.15 11.54 -25.68
N SER A 35 2.19 10.63 -25.56
CA SER A 35 2.46 9.19 -25.46
C SER A 35 3.09 8.64 -26.75
N TYR A 36 2.52 9.00 -27.92
CA TYR A 36 2.98 8.51 -29.23
C TYR A 36 4.39 9.00 -29.60
N TYR A 37 4.76 10.22 -29.23
CA TYR A 37 6.09 10.81 -29.51
C TYR A 37 7.08 10.67 -28.34
N GLY A 38 6.71 10.01 -27.23
CA GLY A 38 7.62 9.71 -26.12
C GLY A 38 8.04 10.92 -25.25
N TYR A 39 7.29 12.02 -25.27
CA TYR A 39 7.59 13.20 -24.44
C TYR A 39 7.00 13.07 -23.04
N GLY A 40 7.86 13.12 -22.01
CA GLY A 40 7.49 13.00 -20.59
C GLY A 40 6.55 14.10 -20.07
N LEU A 41 5.51 13.68 -19.34
CA LEU A 41 4.39 14.48 -18.84
C LEU A 41 4.79 15.67 -17.92
N SER A 42 6.00 15.66 -17.36
CA SER A 42 6.50 16.69 -16.43
C SER A 42 6.79 18.04 -17.10
N ASN A 43 7.17 18.04 -18.38
CA ASN A 43 7.56 19.27 -19.08
C ASN A 43 6.35 20.01 -19.65
N LEU A 44 5.35 19.26 -20.11
CA LEU A 44 4.10 19.81 -20.63
C LEU A 44 3.26 20.45 -19.52
N THR A 45 3.15 19.80 -18.35
CA THR A 45 2.38 20.34 -17.22
C THR A 45 2.89 21.68 -16.75
N ARG A 46 4.21 21.87 -16.70
CA ARG A 46 4.84 23.16 -16.33
C ARG A 46 4.58 24.24 -17.37
N TRP A 47 4.80 23.94 -18.67
CA TRP A 47 4.49 24.87 -19.77
C TRP A 47 3.01 25.25 -19.83
N THR A 48 2.11 24.29 -19.59
CA THR A 48 0.65 24.51 -19.64
C THR A 48 0.19 25.39 -18.48
N ILE A 49 0.79 25.24 -17.29
CA ILE A 49 0.55 26.09 -16.13
C ILE A 49 1.05 27.52 -16.40
N ASP A 50 2.26 27.67 -16.96
CA ASP A 50 2.83 28.98 -17.31
C ASP A 50 1.97 29.72 -18.36
N ARG A 51 1.36 29.00 -19.30
CA ARG A 51 0.45 29.57 -20.32
C ARG A 51 -0.92 29.97 -19.76
N LEU A 52 -1.37 29.34 -18.67
CA LEU A 52 -2.68 29.58 -18.04
C LEU A 52 -2.69 30.80 -17.10
N GLU A 53 -1.51 31.27 -16.66
CA GLU A 53 -1.35 32.50 -15.88
C GLU A 53 -1.44 33.80 -16.72
N GLU A 54 -1.34 33.70 -18.04
CA GLU A 54 -1.33 34.85 -18.96
C GLU A 54 -2.74 35.43 -19.25
N TYR A 55 -3.82 34.69 -18.93
CA TYR A 55 -5.20 35.12 -19.17
C TYR A 55 -5.86 35.71 -17.92
N GLU A 56 -6.16 37.01 -17.91
CA GLU A 56 -6.65 37.73 -16.72
C GLU A 56 -7.98 37.19 -16.14
N TYR A 57 -8.76 36.46 -16.94
CA TYR A 57 -10.04 35.88 -16.54
C TYR A 57 -9.92 34.69 -15.55
N THR A 58 -8.78 33.98 -15.55
CA THR A 58 -8.58 32.77 -14.72
C THR A 58 -7.92 33.06 -13.37
N ARG A 59 -7.32 34.24 -13.18
CA ARG A 59 -6.57 34.61 -11.97
C ARG A 59 -7.40 34.50 -10.69
N GLY A 60 -8.68 34.91 -10.74
CA GLY A 60 -9.60 34.80 -9.60
C GLY A 60 -9.99 33.35 -9.24
N LYS A 61 -10.04 32.44 -10.22
CA LYS A 61 -10.33 31.01 -9.99
C LYS A 61 -9.09 30.23 -9.58
N LEU A 62 -7.90 30.61 -10.06
CA LEU A 62 -6.62 30.02 -9.68
C LEU A 62 -6.24 30.36 -8.23
N ALA A 63 -6.53 31.58 -7.77
CA ALA A 63 -6.36 31.95 -6.37
C ALA A 63 -7.25 31.09 -5.45
N TRP A 64 -8.55 30.93 -5.79
CA TRP A 64 -9.45 30.05 -5.05
C TRP A 64 -9.04 28.57 -5.12
N LEU A 65 -8.54 28.08 -6.26
CA LEU A 65 -7.99 26.72 -6.37
C LEU A 65 -6.74 26.56 -5.50
N GLY A 66 -5.86 27.55 -5.45
CA GLY A 66 -4.67 27.57 -4.59
C GLY A 66 -5.04 27.55 -3.10
N ASP A 67 -6.06 28.30 -2.69
CA ASP A 67 -6.57 28.30 -1.32
C ASP A 67 -7.34 27.03 -0.98
N ALA A 68 -8.10 26.47 -1.92
CA ALA A 68 -8.73 25.16 -1.79
C ALA A 68 -7.68 24.05 -1.71
N TRP A 69 -6.56 24.14 -2.44
CA TRP A 69 -5.46 23.19 -2.38
C TRP A 69 -4.61 23.36 -1.13
N LYS A 70 -4.43 24.58 -0.62
CA LYS A 70 -3.84 24.84 0.72
C LYS A 70 -4.75 24.33 1.84
N GLY A 71 -6.06 24.51 1.71
CA GLY A 71 -7.07 23.97 2.62
C GLY A 71 -7.10 22.45 2.59
N ALA A 72 -7.06 21.86 1.40
CA ALA A 72 -6.97 20.41 1.18
C ALA A 72 -5.62 19.85 1.64
N ARG A 73 -4.51 20.57 1.50
CA ARG A 73 -3.18 20.17 2.03
C ARG A 73 -3.07 20.37 3.55
N SER A 74 -3.88 21.26 4.13
CA SER A 74 -4.03 21.42 5.57
C SER A 74 -4.91 20.32 6.18
N SER A 75 -5.99 19.94 5.51
CA SER A 75 -6.84 18.79 5.88
C SER A 75 -6.20 17.44 5.53
N MET A 76 -5.32 17.42 4.52
CA MET A 76 -4.38 16.36 4.17
C MET A 76 -3.00 16.65 4.76
N LYS A 77 -2.95 17.26 5.95
CA LYS A 77 -1.96 16.81 6.92
C LYS A 77 -2.41 15.41 7.32
N ILE A 78 -1.99 14.41 6.55
CA ILE A 78 -1.64 13.11 7.14
C ILE A 78 -0.87 13.51 8.40
N GLN A 79 -1.45 13.24 9.57
CA GLN A 79 -0.73 13.47 10.80
C GLN A 79 0.57 12.69 10.61
N LYS A 80 1.69 13.39 10.41
CA LYS A 80 2.96 12.88 10.89
C LYS A 80 2.75 12.74 12.39
N ARG A 81 2.12 11.65 12.83
CA ARG A 81 2.38 11.15 14.16
C ARG A 81 3.89 10.95 14.12
N LYS A 82 4.62 11.77 14.88
CA LYS A 82 5.89 11.31 15.42
C LYS A 82 5.53 9.96 16.04
N ALA A 83 6.12 8.87 15.55
CA ALA A 83 6.02 7.61 16.25
C ALA A 83 6.40 7.90 17.70
N THR A 84 5.42 7.84 18.59
CA THR A 84 5.69 7.99 20.01
C THR A 84 6.50 6.76 20.38
N GLN A 85 7.49 6.90 21.26
CA GLN A 85 8.32 5.79 21.73
C GLN A 85 7.49 4.56 22.16
N ASP A 86 6.25 4.80 22.61
CA ASP A 86 5.27 3.81 23.06
C ASP A 86 4.54 3.04 21.92
N ASP A 87 4.59 3.52 20.68
CA ASP A 87 3.97 2.88 19.51
C ASP A 87 4.94 1.92 18.77
N ILE A 88 6.22 1.89 19.16
CA ILE A 88 7.20 0.94 18.64
C ILE A 88 6.92 -0.41 19.28
N LYS A 89 6.02 -1.19 18.68
CA LYS A 89 5.84 -2.59 19.07
C LYS A 89 7.12 -3.35 18.74
N ILE A 90 7.87 -3.69 19.78
CA ILE A 90 9.02 -4.58 19.68
C ILE A 90 8.47 -5.95 19.29
N VAL A 91 8.91 -6.48 18.14
CA VAL A 91 8.61 -7.87 17.78
C VAL A 91 9.36 -8.75 18.76
N ASP A 92 8.64 -9.44 19.63
CA ASP A 92 9.25 -10.35 20.59
C ASP A 92 9.77 -11.60 19.84
N PRO A 93 11.09 -11.85 19.84
CA PRO A 93 11.66 -13.07 19.25
C PRO A 93 11.23 -14.33 19.99
N GLU A 94 10.93 -14.23 21.29
CA GLU A 94 10.58 -15.37 22.13
C GLU A 94 9.07 -15.57 22.16
N ILE A 95 8.55 -16.24 21.14
CA ILE A 95 7.15 -16.70 21.18
C ILE A 95 7.08 -17.87 22.17
N LYS A 96 6.33 -17.69 23.26
CA LYS A 96 5.93 -18.82 24.10
C LYS A 96 4.94 -19.67 23.32
N ILE A 97 5.41 -20.83 22.87
CA ILE A 97 4.59 -21.79 22.15
C ILE A 97 3.63 -22.42 23.16
N ASP A 98 2.39 -21.92 23.17
CA ASP A 98 1.30 -22.51 23.95
C ASP A 98 0.84 -23.83 23.30
N GLU A 99 0.06 -24.64 24.01
CA GLU A 99 -0.44 -25.95 23.53
C GLU A 99 -1.26 -25.86 22.22
N GLU A 100 -1.78 -24.68 21.88
CA GLU A 100 -2.52 -24.44 20.63
C GLU A 100 -1.63 -24.07 19.42
N MET A 101 -0.36 -23.74 19.64
CA MET A 101 0.55 -23.31 18.58
C MET A 101 1.23 -24.48 17.87
N GLN A 102 1.44 -24.33 16.57
CA GLN A 102 1.99 -25.37 15.70
C GLN A 102 3.40 -25.00 15.26
N ILE A 103 4.31 -25.98 15.31
CA ILE A 103 5.61 -25.88 14.65
C ILE A 103 5.47 -26.62 13.31
N LEU A 104 5.53 -25.88 12.20
CA LEU A 104 5.33 -26.42 10.86
C LEU A 104 6.61 -26.33 10.03
N SER A 105 6.87 -27.33 9.20
CA SER A 105 7.81 -27.23 8.07
C SER A 105 7.19 -26.49 6.88
N ALA A 106 8.00 -26.06 5.92
CA ALA A 106 7.52 -25.43 4.69
C ALA A 106 6.56 -26.34 3.92
N GLU A 107 6.85 -27.64 3.86
CA GLU A 107 6.00 -28.65 3.23
C GLU A 107 4.65 -28.76 3.95
N GLN A 108 4.65 -28.75 5.30
CA GLN A 108 3.41 -28.78 6.07
C GLN A 108 2.59 -27.50 5.91
N LEU A 109 3.25 -26.34 5.92
CA LEU A 109 2.61 -25.04 5.71
C LEU A 109 1.95 -24.94 4.32
N SER A 110 2.57 -25.54 3.30
CA SER A 110 2.04 -25.54 1.92
C SER A 110 0.63 -26.13 1.80
N PHE A 111 0.22 -27.03 2.70
CA PHE A 111 -1.14 -27.57 2.70
C PHE A 111 -2.23 -26.62 3.19
N PHE A 112 -1.86 -25.41 3.65
CA PHE A 112 -2.74 -24.34 4.10
C PHE A 112 -2.81 -23.18 3.10
N ASP A 113 -2.56 -23.47 1.81
CA ASP A 113 -2.67 -22.54 0.68
C ASP A 113 -4.12 -22.08 0.39
N GLY A 114 -5.12 -22.70 1.00
CA GLY A 114 -6.54 -22.41 0.75
C GLY A 114 -7.11 -23.09 -0.50
N SER A 115 -6.39 -24.06 -1.10
CA SER A 115 -6.91 -24.93 -2.15
C SER A 115 -7.99 -25.89 -1.65
N ARG A 116 -7.93 -26.24 -0.36
CA ARG A 116 -8.86 -27.15 0.33
C ARG A 116 -9.87 -26.35 1.17
N PRO A 117 -11.18 -26.37 0.86
CA PRO A 117 -12.18 -25.63 1.62
C PRO A 117 -12.27 -26.05 3.10
N SER A 118 -11.95 -27.31 3.40
CA SER A 118 -11.99 -27.89 4.75
C SER A 118 -10.81 -27.49 5.63
N ARG A 119 -9.85 -26.71 5.12
CA ARG A 119 -8.70 -26.22 5.87
C ARG A 119 -8.70 -24.69 5.96
N PRO A 120 -8.16 -24.13 7.04
CA PRO A 120 -7.90 -22.71 7.13
C PRO A 120 -6.78 -22.31 6.16
N VAL A 121 -6.66 -21.02 5.90
CA VAL A 121 -5.57 -20.45 5.09
C VAL A 121 -4.52 -19.84 6.01
N TYR A 122 -3.27 -20.25 5.86
CA TYR A 122 -2.14 -19.74 6.64
C TYR A 122 -1.16 -19.01 5.74
N LEU A 123 -0.41 -18.06 6.31
CA LEU A 123 0.78 -17.46 5.70
C LEU A 123 1.81 -17.17 6.80
N ALA A 124 3.06 -16.96 6.41
CA ALA A 124 4.13 -16.63 7.36
C ALA A 124 4.85 -15.32 7.03
N ILE A 125 5.30 -14.64 8.09
CA ILE A 125 6.15 -13.44 8.05
C ILE A 125 7.21 -13.59 9.16
N LEU A 126 8.48 -13.55 8.80
CA LEU A 126 9.63 -13.89 9.66
C LEU A 126 9.43 -15.20 10.41
N GLY A 127 8.92 -16.21 9.71
CA GLY A 127 8.59 -17.52 10.26
C GLY A 127 7.40 -17.53 11.22
N ARG A 128 6.74 -16.40 11.53
CA ARG A 128 5.53 -16.35 12.36
C ARG A 128 4.32 -16.71 11.50
N ILE A 129 3.58 -17.74 11.89
CA ILE A 129 2.47 -18.28 11.09
C ILE A 129 1.14 -17.69 11.57
N TYR A 130 0.44 -17.00 10.68
CA TYR A 130 -0.86 -16.39 10.94
C TYR A 130 -2.00 -17.15 10.27
N ASN A 131 -3.09 -17.34 11.01
CA ASN A 131 -4.34 -17.82 10.44
C ASN A 131 -5.11 -16.68 9.78
N VAL A 132 -5.10 -16.67 8.46
CA VAL A 132 -5.74 -15.65 7.62
C VAL A 132 -7.07 -16.12 7.03
N ASP A 133 -7.70 -17.16 7.59
CA ASP A 133 -8.99 -17.67 7.12
C ASP A 133 -10.13 -16.64 7.25
N LYS A 134 -10.05 -15.71 8.22
CA LYS A 134 -10.93 -14.51 8.28
C LYS A 134 -10.89 -13.68 6.98
N GLY A 135 -9.73 -13.68 6.32
CA GLY A 135 -9.46 -13.03 5.04
C GLY A 135 -9.51 -13.97 3.84
N LYS A 136 -10.13 -15.16 3.93
CA LYS A 136 -10.11 -16.21 2.89
C LYS A 136 -10.50 -15.72 1.49
N LYS A 137 -11.35 -14.71 1.36
CA LYS A 137 -11.68 -14.08 0.07
C LYS A 137 -10.48 -13.44 -0.65
N HIS A 138 -9.43 -13.09 0.09
CA HIS A 138 -8.21 -12.48 -0.42
C HIS A 138 -7.06 -13.48 -0.57
N TYR A 139 -6.87 -14.35 0.42
CA TYR A 139 -5.73 -15.29 0.48
C TYR A 139 -6.07 -16.71 0.01
N GLY A 140 -7.34 -17.08 0.03
CA GLY A 140 -7.79 -18.37 -0.49
C GLY A 140 -7.69 -18.45 -2.01
N LYS A 141 -7.88 -19.65 -2.55
CA LYS A 141 -7.78 -19.91 -4.00
C LYS A 141 -8.67 -18.94 -4.80
N GLY A 142 -8.06 -18.25 -5.77
CA GLY A 142 -8.71 -17.25 -6.62
C GLY A 142 -8.75 -15.83 -6.03
N GLY A 143 -8.28 -15.63 -4.80
CA GLY A 143 -8.08 -14.31 -4.21
C GLY A 143 -6.82 -13.62 -4.72
N GLY A 144 -6.83 -12.28 -4.73
CA GLY A 144 -5.73 -11.46 -5.26
C GLY A 144 -4.42 -11.54 -4.47
N TYR A 145 -4.43 -12.07 -3.25
CA TYR A 145 -3.27 -12.25 -2.38
C TYR A 145 -2.96 -13.74 -2.12
N HIS A 146 -3.49 -14.63 -2.97
CA HIS A 146 -3.33 -16.07 -2.82
C HIS A 146 -1.87 -16.54 -2.87
N PHE A 147 -0.98 -15.79 -3.55
CA PHE A 147 0.45 -16.09 -3.62
C PHE A 147 1.17 -16.06 -2.26
N PHE A 148 0.59 -15.43 -1.24
CA PHE A 148 1.11 -15.48 0.14
C PHE A 148 0.70 -16.74 0.89
N ALA A 149 -0.34 -17.45 0.44
CA ALA A 149 -0.91 -18.55 1.19
C ALA A 149 0.01 -19.78 1.17
N GLY A 150 0.13 -20.45 2.32
CA GLY A 150 0.89 -21.68 2.49
C GLY A 150 2.40 -21.52 2.40
N ARG A 151 2.95 -20.31 2.55
CA ARG A 151 4.41 -20.07 2.53
C ARG A 151 4.82 -18.90 3.40
N ASP A 152 6.12 -18.76 3.61
CA ASP A 152 6.74 -17.53 4.09
C ASP A 152 7.21 -16.70 2.89
N ALA A 153 6.67 -15.50 2.76
CA ALA A 153 7.03 -14.55 1.72
C ALA A 153 7.37 -13.19 2.33
N THR A 154 8.10 -13.20 3.45
CA THR A 154 8.58 -12.03 4.18
C THR A 154 9.09 -10.93 3.26
N ARG A 155 9.92 -11.28 2.27
CA ARG A 155 10.51 -10.29 1.35
C ARG A 155 9.46 -9.57 0.52
N ALA A 156 8.44 -10.27 0.05
CA ALA A 156 7.41 -9.73 -0.83
C ALA A 156 6.55 -8.65 -0.15
N PHE A 157 6.43 -8.66 1.19
CA PHE A 157 5.66 -7.67 1.94
C PHE A 157 6.18 -6.24 1.79
N VAL A 158 7.49 -6.08 1.58
CA VAL A 158 8.13 -4.76 1.48
C VAL A 158 8.68 -4.49 0.08
N SER A 159 9.13 -5.52 -0.63
CA SER A 159 9.59 -5.36 -2.02
C SER A 159 8.45 -5.19 -3.02
N GLY A 160 7.25 -5.71 -2.72
CA GLY A 160 6.14 -5.76 -3.69
C GLY A 160 6.38 -6.69 -4.89
N ASP A 161 7.44 -7.52 -4.86
CA ASP A 161 7.69 -8.54 -5.86
C ASP A 161 6.90 -9.81 -5.52
N PHE A 162 5.84 -10.07 -6.29
CA PHE A 162 4.97 -11.24 -6.14
C PHE A 162 5.28 -12.37 -7.11
N THR A 163 6.45 -12.33 -7.76
CA THR A 163 6.98 -13.45 -8.54
C THR A 163 7.62 -14.49 -7.60
N GLU A 164 7.86 -15.71 -8.09
CA GLU A 164 8.50 -16.76 -7.27
C GLU A 164 9.88 -16.37 -6.72
N SER A 165 10.61 -15.44 -7.37
CA SER A 165 11.86 -14.90 -6.82
C SER A 165 11.67 -13.93 -5.65
N GLY A 166 10.52 -13.26 -5.58
CA GLY A 166 10.16 -12.34 -4.50
C GLY A 166 9.43 -13.01 -3.34
N LEU A 167 8.70 -14.10 -3.61
CA LEU A 167 7.94 -14.89 -2.63
C LEU A 167 8.85 -15.82 -1.81
N VAL A 168 9.85 -15.24 -1.17
CA VAL A 168 10.87 -15.90 -0.37
C VAL A 168 10.93 -15.32 1.04
N ASP A 169 11.49 -16.11 1.96
CA ASP A 169 11.58 -15.78 3.38
C ASP A 169 12.74 -14.85 3.73
N THR A 170 13.75 -14.69 2.86
CA THR A 170 15.00 -13.99 3.19
C THR A 170 14.87 -12.46 3.31
N THR A 171 15.58 -11.90 4.30
CA THR A 171 15.79 -10.45 4.46
C THR A 171 17.11 -9.93 3.86
N ASP A 172 17.84 -10.77 3.12
CA ASP A 172 19.14 -10.40 2.57
C ASP A 172 19.04 -9.20 1.61
N GLY A 173 19.85 -8.18 1.84
CA GLY A 173 19.88 -6.97 1.01
C GLY A 173 18.69 -6.02 1.19
N LEU A 174 17.82 -6.25 2.19
CA LEU A 174 16.79 -5.28 2.58
C LEU A 174 17.40 -4.10 3.35
N SER A 175 16.87 -2.90 3.14
CA SER A 175 17.30 -1.71 3.88
C SER A 175 16.73 -1.69 5.31
N HIS A 176 17.22 -0.78 6.15
CA HIS A 176 16.64 -0.60 7.49
C HIS A 176 15.15 -0.21 7.43
N GLU A 177 14.77 0.63 6.47
CA GLU A 177 13.37 1.02 6.23
C GLU A 177 12.50 -0.17 5.80
N ASP A 178 13.04 -1.08 5.01
CA ASP A 178 12.34 -2.32 4.64
C ASP A 178 12.13 -3.21 5.87
N LEU A 179 13.13 -3.34 6.74
CA LEU A 179 13.00 -4.12 7.98
C LEU A 179 11.95 -3.50 8.93
N LEU A 180 11.89 -2.17 9.02
CA LEU A 180 10.82 -1.46 9.71
C LEU A 180 9.44 -1.75 9.08
N GLY A 181 9.36 -1.79 7.73
CA GLY A 181 8.15 -2.18 7.03
C GLY A 181 7.69 -3.61 7.37
N ILE A 182 8.62 -4.55 7.51
CA ILE A 182 8.30 -5.93 7.96
C ILE A 182 7.74 -5.90 9.39
N ARG A 183 8.35 -5.14 10.31
CA ARG A 183 7.83 -4.95 11.68
C ARG A 183 6.40 -4.39 11.67
N ASP A 184 6.13 -3.41 10.82
CA ASP A 184 4.79 -2.82 10.69
C ASP A 184 3.77 -3.84 10.17
N TRP A 185 4.14 -4.65 9.19
CA TRP A 185 3.30 -5.75 8.71
C TRP A 185 3.03 -6.78 9.81
N ILE A 186 4.04 -7.21 10.56
CA ILE A 186 3.85 -8.11 11.71
C ILE A 186 2.85 -7.51 12.71
N SER A 187 3.03 -6.24 13.07
CA SER A 187 2.14 -5.53 14.00
C SER A 187 0.70 -5.44 13.48
N PHE A 188 0.52 -5.27 12.17
CA PHE A 188 -0.79 -5.30 11.51
C PHE A 188 -1.42 -6.69 11.59
N TYR A 189 -0.68 -7.74 11.27
CA TYR A 189 -1.21 -9.11 11.28
C TYR A 189 -1.56 -9.59 12.69
N GLU A 190 -0.74 -9.29 13.70
CA GLU A 190 -1.01 -9.63 15.10
C GLU A 190 -2.27 -8.96 15.65
N LYS A 191 -2.69 -7.83 15.07
CA LYS A 191 -3.93 -7.16 15.46
C LYS A 191 -5.18 -7.84 14.90
N ASP A 192 -5.12 -8.29 13.65
CA ASP A 192 -6.29 -8.71 12.89
C ASP A 192 -6.41 -10.23 12.68
N TYR A 193 -5.32 -10.96 12.88
CA TYR A 193 -5.20 -12.40 12.66
C TYR A 193 -4.58 -13.12 13.87
N LYS A 194 -4.98 -14.37 14.08
CA LYS A 194 -4.45 -15.20 15.16
C LYS A 194 -3.08 -15.73 14.76
N LEU A 195 -2.06 -15.48 15.59
CA LEU A 195 -0.79 -16.20 15.53
C LEU A 195 -1.05 -17.66 15.94
N VAL A 196 -0.74 -18.61 15.06
CA VAL A 196 -1.04 -20.04 15.26
C VAL A 196 0.21 -20.91 15.31
N GLY A 197 1.40 -20.34 15.15
CA GLY A 197 2.60 -21.15 15.12
C GLY A 197 3.84 -20.46 14.59
N VAL A 198 4.87 -21.27 14.41
CA VAL A 198 6.16 -20.88 13.84
C VAL A 198 6.61 -21.85 12.76
N LEU A 199 7.35 -21.33 11.78
CA LEU A 199 7.88 -22.07 10.64
C LEU A 199 9.32 -22.50 10.92
N ILE A 200 9.57 -23.80 10.86
CA ILE A 200 10.91 -24.39 10.93
C ILE A 200 11.71 -23.91 9.71
N GLY A 201 12.90 -23.36 9.96
CA GLY A 201 13.83 -22.96 8.91
C GLY A 201 14.74 -21.82 9.37
N ARG A 202 14.71 -20.72 8.62
CA ARG A 202 15.60 -19.57 8.80
C ARG A 202 15.44 -18.90 10.17
N TYR A 203 14.20 -18.72 10.61
CA TYR A 203 13.89 -17.91 11.79
C TYR A 203 13.63 -18.71 13.07
N TYR A 204 13.11 -19.94 12.95
CA TYR A 204 12.87 -20.84 14.08
C TYR A 204 13.45 -22.23 13.82
N ASP A 205 13.95 -22.87 14.87
CA ASP A 205 14.45 -24.25 14.81
C ASP A 205 13.31 -25.28 14.88
N ALA A 206 13.66 -26.57 14.85
CA ALA A 206 12.69 -27.67 14.93
C ALA A 206 11.92 -27.75 16.26
N ASN A 207 12.41 -27.08 17.31
CA ASN A 207 11.75 -26.98 18.61
C ASN A 207 10.98 -25.65 18.74
N GLY A 208 10.96 -24.83 17.69
CA GLY A 208 10.31 -23.52 17.67
C GLY A 208 11.07 -22.43 18.42
N ASN A 209 12.35 -22.63 18.74
CA ASN A 209 13.18 -21.58 19.34
C ASN A 209 13.68 -20.62 18.26
N PRO A 210 13.83 -19.32 18.56
CA PRO A 210 14.37 -18.34 17.63
C PRO A 210 15.84 -18.64 17.30
N THR A 211 16.19 -18.55 16.02
CA THR A 211 17.57 -18.72 15.53
C THR A 211 18.41 -17.46 15.79
N LEU A 212 19.72 -17.53 15.50
CA LEU A 212 20.58 -16.34 15.54
C LEU A 212 20.18 -15.32 14.47
N GLU A 213 19.73 -15.79 13.31
CA GLU A 213 19.32 -14.93 12.20
C GLU A 213 18.09 -14.10 12.56
N LEU A 214 17.07 -14.70 13.19
CA LEU A 214 15.90 -13.94 13.65
C LEU A 214 16.29 -12.84 14.66
N ARG A 215 17.17 -13.16 15.61
CA ARG A 215 17.67 -12.19 16.60
C ARG A 215 18.43 -11.04 15.92
N ASP A 216 19.27 -11.35 14.94
CA ASP A 216 20.00 -10.35 14.17
C ASP A 216 19.08 -9.45 13.35
N VAL A 217 18.10 -10.02 12.65
CA VAL A 217 17.09 -9.23 11.90
C VAL A 217 16.33 -8.30 12.84
N ILE A 218 15.85 -8.79 13.98
CA ILE A 218 15.10 -7.98 14.95
C ILE A 218 15.98 -6.86 15.54
N ALA A 219 17.27 -7.12 15.78
CA ALA A 219 18.21 -6.12 16.27
C ALA A 219 18.50 -5.00 15.24
N ARG A 220 18.32 -5.28 13.94
CA ARG A 220 18.50 -4.33 12.84
C ARG A 220 17.25 -3.51 12.50
N MET A 221 16.09 -3.85 13.06
CA MET A 221 14.83 -3.09 12.93
C MET A 221 14.77 -1.96 13.95
#